data_AF-A0A538DQR8-F1
#
_entry.id   AF-A0A538DQR8-F1
#
_cell.length_a   1.000
_cell.length_b   1.000
_cell.length_c   1.000
_cell.angle_alpha   90.00
_cell.angle_beta   90.00
_cell.angle_gamma   90.00
#
_symmetry.space_group_name_H-M   'P 1'
#
loop_
_entity.id
_entity.type
_entity.pdbx_description
1 polymer ?
#
loop_
_entity_poly.entity_id
_entity_poly.type
_entity_poly.pdbx_seq_one_letter_code
_entity_poly.pdbx_strand_id
1 'polypeptide(L)'
;MRPKIPVRAEVPAWIAAARSALTVSRFATIEWVAETGSTNSDLSARAADREPRELALVADHQTAGRGRLDRQWLASPGQSLLLSVLIRPKGPPDRWPLATSAMAVAVADVVAGLGVADAGIRWPNDVVVDGGRAPGKLAGVLAELVVGRAGVVGRNVVGGVHRRCA
;
A
#
# COMPACT_ATOMS: atom_id res chain seq x y z
N MET A 1 23.49 5.52 17.16
CA MET A 1 22.50 4.63 17.83
C MET A 1 21.15 4.89 17.18
N ARG A 2 20.55 3.93 16.44
CA ARG A 2 19.20 4.12 15.90
C ARG A 2 18.22 4.06 17.07
N PRO A 3 17.30 5.04 17.25
CA PRO A 3 16.33 4.96 18.33
C PRO A 3 15.47 3.70 18.14
N LYS A 4 15.34 2.88 19.20
CA LYS A 4 14.39 1.77 19.23
C LYS A 4 13.00 2.37 19.09
N ILE A 5 12.33 2.05 17.99
CA ILE A 5 10.95 2.46 17.73
C ILE A 5 10.10 1.78 18.81
N PRO A 6 9.28 2.52 19.58
CA PRO A 6 8.40 1.89 20.55
C PRO A 6 7.35 1.07 19.79
N VAL A 7 7.36 -0.24 20.00
CA VAL A 7 6.32 -1.14 19.52
C VAL A 7 5.01 -0.72 20.19
N ARG A 8 4.05 -0.22 19.42
CA ARG A 8 2.72 0.09 19.95
C ARG A 8 2.02 -1.23 20.30
N ALA A 9 1.58 -1.35 21.55
CA ALA A 9 0.89 -2.54 22.05
C ALA A 9 -0.60 -2.59 21.65
N GLU A 10 -1.17 -1.46 21.21
CA GLU A 10 -2.60 -1.32 20.91
C GLU A 10 -2.84 -0.90 19.46
N VAL A 11 -3.95 -1.39 18.89
CA VAL A 11 -4.41 -1.05 17.55
C VAL A 11 -4.70 0.46 17.49
N PRO A 12 -4.09 1.22 16.54
CA PRO A 12 -4.35 2.65 16.43
C PRO A 12 -5.84 2.96 16.18
N ALA A 13 -6.36 4.01 16.81
CA ALA A 13 -7.77 4.41 16.67
C ALA A 13 -8.23 4.58 15.22
N TRP A 14 -7.34 5.06 14.33
CA TRP A 14 -7.64 5.21 12.91
C TRP A 14 -7.84 3.87 12.19
N ILE A 15 -7.19 2.78 12.62
CA ILE A 15 -7.43 1.43 12.09
C ILE A 15 -8.82 0.95 12.49
N ALA A 16 -9.25 1.21 13.74
CA ALA A 16 -10.60 0.90 14.19
C ALA A 16 -11.65 1.67 13.38
N ALA A 17 -11.41 2.96 13.14
CA ALA A 17 -12.27 3.79 12.28
C ALA A 17 -12.30 3.26 10.83
N ALA A 18 -11.15 2.88 10.26
CA ALA A 18 -11.07 2.31 8.91
C ALA A 18 -11.87 1.01 8.78
N ARG A 19 -11.77 0.11 9.77
CA ARG A 19 -12.57 -1.14 9.82
C ARG A 19 -14.07 -0.85 9.82
N SER A 20 -14.50 0.12 10.62
CA SER A 20 -15.91 0.52 10.67
C SER A 20 -16.38 1.14 9.36
N ALA A 21 -15.58 1.99 8.73
CA ALA A 21 -15.94 2.65 7.47
C ALA A 21 -15.97 1.69 6.27
N LEU A 22 -15.15 0.64 6.28
CA LEU A 22 -14.97 -0.28 5.14
C LEU A 22 -15.77 -1.58 5.26
N THR A 23 -16.70 -1.66 6.23
CA THR A 23 -17.47 -2.89 6.53
C THR A 23 -18.28 -3.41 5.33
N VAL A 24 -18.76 -2.52 4.46
CA VAL A 24 -19.52 -2.90 3.24
C VAL A 24 -18.63 -3.17 2.03
N SER A 25 -17.33 -2.96 2.14
CA SER A 25 -16.38 -3.15 1.05
C SER A 25 -15.88 -4.59 1.02
N ARG A 26 -15.42 -5.01 -0.16
CA ARG A 26 -14.74 -6.30 -0.32
C ARG A 26 -13.42 -6.41 0.48
N PHE A 27 -12.88 -5.28 0.95
CA PHE A 27 -11.71 -5.19 1.83
C PHE A 27 -12.08 -4.90 3.30
N ALA A 28 -13.27 -5.32 3.75
CA ALA A 28 -13.70 -5.14 5.15
C ALA A 28 -12.75 -5.76 6.17
N THR A 29 -11.96 -6.76 5.77
CA THR A 29 -10.91 -7.33 6.63
C THR A 29 -9.64 -6.49 6.49
N ILE A 30 -9.36 -5.70 7.51
CA ILE A 30 -8.12 -4.92 7.64
C ILE A 30 -7.35 -5.43 8.84
N GLU A 31 -6.15 -5.92 8.60
CA GLU A 31 -5.18 -6.26 9.64
C GLU A 31 -4.15 -5.15 9.78
N TRP A 32 -3.66 -4.99 11.00
CA TRP A 32 -2.61 -4.06 11.35
C TRP A 32 -1.54 -4.78 12.15
N VAL A 33 -0.28 -4.46 11.84
CA VAL A 33 0.90 -4.89 12.59
C VAL A 33 1.77 -3.69 12.90
N ALA A 34 2.41 -3.67 14.06
CA ALA A 34 3.36 -2.60 14.38
C ALA A 34 4.60 -2.64 13.47
N GLU A 35 5.10 -3.85 13.16
CA GLU A 35 6.28 -4.05 12.34
C GLU A 35 6.18 -5.34 11.52
N THR A 36 6.74 -5.32 10.32
CA THR A 36 6.98 -6.50 9.49
C THR A 36 8.23 -6.32 8.63
N GLY A 37 8.75 -7.39 8.01
CA GLY A 37 9.69 -7.27 6.90
C GLY A 37 9.06 -6.51 5.73
N SER A 38 7.92 -6.99 5.22
CA SER A 38 7.12 -6.29 4.22
C SER A 38 5.67 -6.78 4.21
N THR A 39 4.71 -5.87 4.23
CA THR A 39 3.29 -6.18 4.10
C THR A 39 2.98 -6.94 2.81
N ASN A 40 3.75 -6.71 1.74
CA ASN A 40 3.54 -7.40 0.47
C ASN A 40 4.04 -8.84 0.49
N SER A 41 5.19 -9.08 1.11
CA SER A 41 5.72 -10.43 1.29
C SER A 41 4.79 -11.26 2.17
N ASP A 42 4.29 -10.67 3.26
CA ASP A 42 3.36 -11.32 4.17
C ASP A 42 2.06 -11.71 3.47
N LEU A 43 1.44 -10.78 2.72
CA LEU A 43 0.23 -11.11 1.98
C LEU A 43 0.48 -12.09 0.83
N SER A 44 1.64 -12.03 0.19
CA SER A 44 2.00 -12.99 -0.86
C SER A 44 2.12 -14.41 -0.32
N ALA A 45 2.72 -14.57 0.87
CA ALA A 45 2.81 -15.85 1.56
C ALA A 45 1.41 -16.39 1.90
N ARG A 46 0.54 -15.55 2.48
CA ARG A 46 -0.85 -15.94 2.79
C ARG A 46 -1.67 -16.29 1.56
N ALA A 47 -1.47 -15.57 0.47
CA ALA A 47 -2.13 -15.87 -0.80
C ALA A 47 -1.68 -17.22 -1.36
N ALA A 48 -0.39 -17.56 -1.24
CA ALA A 48 0.15 -18.87 -1.59
C ALA A 48 -0.45 -19.99 -0.71
N ASP A 49 -0.66 -19.70 0.58
CA ASP A 49 -1.33 -20.59 1.55
C ASP A 49 -2.87 -20.57 1.44
N ARG A 50 -3.42 -20.06 0.33
CA ARG A 50 -4.84 -20.07 -0.02
C ARG A 50 -5.76 -19.30 0.92
N GLU A 51 -5.29 -18.18 1.50
CA GLU A 51 -6.15 -17.25 2.24
C GLU A 51 -7.40 -16.92 1.40
N PRO A 52 -8.61 -17.36 1.78
CA PRO A 52 -9.79 -17.22 0.93
C PRO A 52 -10.34 -15.79 0.89
N ARG A 53 -10.00 -14.94 1.87
CA ARG A 53 -10.54 -13.59 1.99
C ARG A 53 -9.81 -12.61 1.07
N GLU A 54 -10.47 -11.52 0.75
CA GLU A 54 -9.79 -10.30 0.33
C GLU A 54 -9.39 -9.55 1.61
N LEU A 55 -8.11 -9.20 1.71
CA LEU A 55 -7.47 -8.76 2.94
C LEU A 55 -6.60 -7.55 2.67
N ALA A 56 -6.70 -6.53 3.53
CA ALA A 56 -5.75 -5.43 3.60
C ALA A 56 -4.82 -5.63 4.81
N LEU A 57 -3.51 -5.47 4.61
CA LEU A 57 -2.53 -5.48 5.68
C LEU A 57 -1.82 -4.12 5.74
N VAL A 58 -1.90 -3.49 6.90
CA VAL A 58 -1.23 -2.23 7.22
C VAL A 58 -0.08 -2.48 8.19
N ALA A 59 1.03 -1.79 8.01
CA ALA A 59 2.11 -1.74 8.98
C ALA A 59 2.49 -0.30 9.37
N ASP A 60 2.89 -0.10 10.63
CA ASP A 60 3.51 1.18 11.04
C ASP A 60 4.96 1.28 10.55
N HIS A 61 5.66 0.13 10.41
CA HIS A 61 7.05 0.06 9.97
C HIS A 61 7.34 -1.20 9.13
N GLN A 62 8.20 -1.06 8.12
CA GLN A 62 8.75 -2.17 7.34
C GLN A 62 10.28 -2.18 7.42
N THR A 63 10.86 -3.27 7.91
CA THR A 63 12.33 -3.42 8.03
C THR A 63 13.00 -3.83 6.71
N ALA A 64 12.24 -4.44 5.80
CA ALA A 64 12.70 -4.93 4.51
C ALA A 64 11.72 -4.52 3.39
N GLY A 65 11.26 -3.26 3.42
CA GLY A 65 10.36 -2.72 2.41
C GLY A 65 10.95 -2.85 1.01
N ARG A 66 10.16 -3.36 0.06
CA ARG A 66 10.61 -3.59 -1.33
C ARG A 66 10.06 -2.54 -2.28
N GLY A 67 10.75 -2.30 -3.38
CA GLY A 67 10.33 -1.53 -4.54
C GLY A 67 10.51 -2.35 -5.82
N ARG A 68 10.28 -1.72 -6.98
CA ARG A 68 10.56 -2.35 -8.29
C ARG A 68 12.06 -2.44 -8.54
N LEU A 69 12.45 -3.45 -9.33
CA LEU A 69 13.84 -3.68 -9.77
C LEU A 69 14.79 -3.80 -8.57
N ASP A 70 14.38 -4.59 -7.58
CA ASP A 70 15.12 -4.88 -6.34
C ASP A 70 15.55 -3.68 -5.50
N ARG A 71 14.99 -2.50 -5.78
CA ARG A 71 15.17 -1.31 -4.95
C ARG A 71 14.47 -1.50 -3.61
N GLN A 72 15.01 -0.91 -2.56
CA GLN A 72 14.36 -0.87 -1.25
C GLN A 72 13.38 0.30 -1.16
N TRP A 73 12.27 0.07 -0.46
CA TRP A 73 11.35 1.13 -0.04
C TRP A 73 11.63 1.47 1.41
N LEU A 74 12.27 2.62 1.62
CA LEU A 74 12.60 3.13 2.94
C LEU A 74 11.47 4.04 3.44
N ALA A 75 10.92 3.73 4.60
CA ALA A 75 9.92 4.56 5.26
C ALA A 75 10.17 4.60 6.76
N SER A 76 10.44 5.79 7.30
CA SER A 76 10.51 5.96 8.74
C SER A 76 9.11 5.79 9.35
N PRO A 77 9.00 5.26 10.58
CA PRO A 77 7.72 5.06 11.25
C PRO A 77 6.86 6.33 11.26
N GLY A 78 5.57 6.17 10.96
CA GLY A 78 4.60 7.26 10.95
C GLY A 78 4.76 8.28 9.82
N GLN A 79 5.74 8.11 8.93
CA GLN A 79 5.93 8.96 7.75
C GLN A 79 5.19 8.43 6.52
N SER A 80 4.70 7.19 6.53
CA SER A 80 4.05 6.57 5.37
C SER A 80 2.94 5.61 5.76
N LEU A 81 1.96 5.46 4.87
CA LEU A 81 0.93 4.43 4.99
C LEU A 81 1.41 3.17 4.26
N LEU A 82 1.98 2.24 5.02
CA LEU A 82 2.51 1.00 4.47
C LEU A 82 1.37 -0.01 4.39
N LEU A 83 0.79 -0.15 3.20
CA LEU A 83 -0.38 -0.97 2.93
C LEU A 83 -0.06 -2.01 1.84
N SER A 84 -0.69 -3.17 1.94
CA SER A 84 -0.83 -4.12 0.84
C SER A 84 -2.26 -4.66 0.84
N VAL A 85 -2.80 -4.99 -0.33
CA VAL A 85 -4.12 -5.60 -0.44
C VAL A 85 -4.05 -6.89 -1.25
N LEU A 86 -4.83 -7.88 -0.87
CA LEU A 86 -4.99 -9.10 -1.65
C LEU A 86 -6.18 -8.90 -2.58
N ILE A 87 -5.94 -8.92 -3.89
CA ILE A 87 -7.00 -8.84 -4.92
C ILE A 87 -7.06 -10.12 -5.73
N ARG A 88 -8.18 -10.34 -6.41
CA ARG A 88 -8.33 -11.40 -7.41
C ARG A 88 -8.87 -10.78 -8.69
N PRO A 89 -7.99 -10.34 -9.60
CA PRO A 89 -8.41 -9.68 -10.82
C PRO A 89 -9.31 -10.60 -11.63
N LYS A 90 -10.44 -10.05 -12.05
CA LYS A 90 -11.34 -10.71 -12.98
C LYS A 90 -10.80 -10.47 -14.40
N GLY A 91 -10.94 -11.48 -15.26
CA GLY A 91 -10.52 -11.40 -16.65
C GLY A 91 -9.21 -12.11 -16.96
N PRO A 92 -8.78 -12.07 -18.24
CA PRO A 92 -7.68 -12.88 -18.73
C PRO A 92 -6.32 -12.45 -18.14
N PRO A 93 -5.35 -13.39 -17.99
CA PRO A 93 -4.07 -13.12 -17.34
C PRO A 93 -3.21 -12.01 -17.95
N ASP A 94 -3.36 -11.76 -19.25
CA ASP A 94 -2.71 -10.66 -19.98
C ASP A 94 -3.12 -9.27 -19.46
N ARG A 95 -4.29 -9.15 -18.82
CA ARG A 95 -4.76 -7.89 -18.21
C ARG A 95 -4.34 -7.70 -16.76
N TRP A 96 -3.85 -8.74 -16.09
CA TRP A 96 -3.46 -8.67 -14.68
C TRP A 96 -2.40 -7.59 -14.37
N PRO A 97 -1.41 -7.30 -15.25
CA PRO A 97 -0.47 -6.20 -15.03
C PRO A 97 -1.13 -4.82 -14.87
N LEU A 98 -2.34 -4.62 -15.43
CA LEU A 98 -3.08 -3.35 -15.29
C LEU A 98 -3.46 -3.03 -13.86
N ALA A 99 -3.44 -4.01 -12.94
CA ALA A 99 -3.69 -3.79 -11.52
C ALA A 99 -2.76 -2.71 -10.92
N THR A 100 -1.50 -2.67 -11.37
CA THR A 100 -0.53 -1.64 -10.93
C THR A 100 -0.99 -0.24 -11.33
N SER A 101 -1.39 -0.09 -12.59
CA SER A 101 -1.82 1.19 -13.16
C SER A 101 -3.17 1.65 -12.60
N ALA A 102 -4.12 0.72 -12.46
CA ALA A 102 -5.41 1.00 -11.83
C ALA A 102 -5.23 1.49 -10.37
N MET A 103 -4.29 0.91 -9.64
CA MET A 103 -3.99 1.34 -8.28
C MET A 103 -3.31 2.72 -8.25
N ALA A 104 -2.39 3.00 -9.17
CA ALA A 104 -1.77 4.33 -9.26
C ALA A 104 -2.82 5.42 -9.52
N VAL A 105 -3.81 5.15 -10.38
CA VAL A 105 -4.96 6.04 -10.61
C VAL A 105 -5.79 6.21 -9.34
N ALA A 106 -6.18 5.12 -8.69
CA ALA A 106 -6.97 5.20 -7.45
C ALA A 106 -6.26 6.00 -6.35
N VAL A 107 -4.94 5.87 -6.21
CA VAL A 107 -4.17 6.66 -5.24
C VAL A 107 -4.14 8.13 -5.64
N ALA A 108 -3.89 8.45 -6.92
CA ALA A 108 -3.89 9.83 -7.43
C ALA A 108 -5.24 10.53 -7.17
N ASP A 109 -6.35 9.85 -7.48
CA ASP A 109 -7.71 10.39 -7.26
C ASP A 109 -7.97 10.68 -5.78
N VAL A 110 -7.59 9.76 -4.89
CA VAL A 110 -7.79 9.92 -3.44
C VAL A 110 -6.96 11.08 -2.91
N VAL A 111 -5.67 11.18 -3.26
CA VAL A 111 -4.82 12.27 -2.75
C VAL A 111 -5.22 13.64 -3.32
N ALA A 112 -5.69 13.69 -4.56
CA ALA A 112 -6.26 14.90 -5.15
C ALA A 112 -7.50 15.36 -4.37
N GLY A 113 -8.41 14.42 -4.04
CA GLY A 113 -9.57 14.68 -3.18
C GLY A 113 -9.22 15.12 -1.75
N LEU A 114 -8.01 14.80 -1.28
CA LEU A 114 -7.46 15.26 0.01
C LEU A 114 -6.69 16.59 -0.08
N GLY A 115 -6.71 17.25 -1.25
CA GLY A 115 -6.12 18.58 -1.44
C GLY A 115 -4.76 18.60 -2.14
N VAL A 116 -4.24 17.46 -2.61
CA VAL A 116 -3.01 17.40 -3.42
C VAL A 116 -3.38 17.56 -4.91
N ALA A 117 -3.83 18.75 -5.29
CA ALA A 117 -4.43 19.02 -6.61
C ALA A 117 -3.51 18.67 -7.80
N ASP A 118 -2.20 18.86 -7.65
CA ASP A 118 -1.21 18.61 -8.70
C ASP A 118 -0.65 17.17 -8.68
N ALA A 119 -1.40 16.22 -8.10
CA ALA A 119 -1.04 14.81 -8.11
C ALA A 119 -1.20 14.21 -9.52
N GLY A 120 -0.08 13.80 -10.10
CA GLY A 120 -0.01 13.11 -11.39
C GLY A 120 0.52 11.68 -11.26
N ILE A 121 0.59 10.98 -12.39
CA ILE A 121 1.12 9.61 -12.47
C ILE A 121 2.33 9.59 -13.39
N ARG A 122 3.49 9.26 -12.83
CA ARG A 122 4.62 8.78 -13.61
C ARG A 122 4.38 7.31 -13.90
N TRP A 123 3.85 7.07 -15.10
CA TRP A 123 3.45 5.74 -15.51
C TRP A 123 4.61 4.73 -15.43
N PRO A 124 4.33 3.47 -15.06
CA PRO A 124 2.99 2.92 -14.83
C PRO A 124 2.50 2.94 -13.37
N ASN A 125 3.31 3.40 -12.40
CA ASN A 125 3.15 2.96 -11.00
C ASN A 125 3.54 3.98 -9.92
N ASP A 126 4.01 5.16 -10.27
CA ASP A 126 4.46 6.16 -9.29
C ASP A 126 3.51 7.37 -9.31
N VAL A 127 2.93 7.71 -8.15
CA VAL A 127 2.18 8.96 -7.99
C VAL A 127 3.17 10.04 -7.61
N VAL A 128 3.14 11.14 -8.34
CA VAL A 128 4.06 12.26 -8.21
C VAL A 128 3.27 13.54 -8.00
N VAL A 129 3.89 14.53 -7.38
CA VAL A 129 3.37 15.89 -7.32
C VAL A 129 4.31 16.77 -8.11
N ASP A 130 3.77 17.46 -9.11
CA ASP A 130 4.50 18.44 -9.90
C ASP A 130 4.26 19.83 -9.27
N GLY A 131 5.34 20.50 -8.85
CA GLY A 131 5.24 21.81 -8.20
C GLY A 131 4.88 21.77 -6.70
N GLY A 132 4.43 22.91 -6.17
CA GLY A 132 4.10 23.07 -4.75
C GLY A 132 5.32 23.14 -3.82
N ARG A 133 5.07 23.03 -2.50
CA ARG A 133 6.12 23.13 -1.45
C ARG A 133 7.05 21.92 -1.39
N ALA A 134 6.64 20.78 -1.94
CA ALA A 134 7.39 19.53 -1.88
C ALA A 134 7.14 18.68 -3.15
N PRO A 135 7.68 19.10 -4.31
CA PRO A 135 7.56 18.33 -5.54
C PRO A 135 8.32 17.00 -5.42
N GLY A 136 7.85 15.98 -6.14
CA GLY A 136 8.52 14.69 -6.20
C GLY A 136 7.58 13.50 -6.07
N LYS A 137 8.15 12.33 -5.76
CA LYS A 137 7.38 11.09 -5.63
C LYS A 137 6.59 11.07 -4.33
N LEU A 138 5.27 10.98 -4.44
CA LEU A 138 4.34 10.88 -3.32
C LEU A 138 4.07 9.40 -2.97
N ALA A 139 3.78 8.57 -3.96
CA ALA A 139 3.50 7.14 -3.76
C ALA A 139 4.13 6.25 -4.82
N GLY A 140 4.28 4.97 -4.51
CA GLY A 140 4.82 3.98 -5.44
C GLY A 140 4.14 2.63 -5.29
N VAL A 141 3.57 2.13 -6.37
CA VAL A 141 2.83 0.86 -6.44
C VAL A 141 3.73 -0.25 -6.98
N LEU A 142 3.59 -1.49 -6.48
CA LEU A 142 4.25 -2.70 -7.02
C LEU A 142 3.33 -3.92 -6.92
N ALA A 143 2.50 -4.21 -7.92
CA ALA A 143 1.79 -5.48 -7.90
C ALA A 143 2.75 -6.67 -8.08
N GLU A 144 2.54 -7.75 -7.33
CA GLU A 144 3.29 -9.01 -7.47
C GLU A 144 2.31 -10.16 -7.76
N LEU A 145 2.59 -10.94 -8.80
CA LEU A 145 1.78 -12.11 -9.12
C LEU A 145 2.13 -13.26 -8.19
N VAL A 146 1.12 -13.89 -7.58
CA VAL A 146 1.30 -15.13 -6.80
C VAL A 146 0.69 -16.28 -7.59
N VAL A 147 1.54 -17.22 -8.01
CA VAL A 147 1.15 -18.36 -8.84
C VAL A 147 0.83 -19.55 -7.92
N GLY A 148 -0.39 -20.08 -7.98
CA GLY A 148 -0.78 -21.23 -7.14
C GLY A 148 -2.22 -21.72 -7.27
N ARG A 149 -3.18 -20.84 -7.59
CA ARG A 149 -4.53 -21.08 -8.16
C ARG A 149 -5.33 -19.76 -8.06
N ALA A 150 -5.57 -19.12 -9.21
CA ALA A 150 -6.50 -17.99 -9.45
C ALA A 150 -6.41 -16.76 -8.50
N GLY A 151 -5.24 -16.09 -8.41
CA GLY A 151 -5.15 -14.80 -7.74
C GLY A 151 -3.93 -13.98 -8.17
N VAL A 152 -4.02 -12.66 -8.03
CA VAL A 152 -2.91 -11.72 -8.26
C VAL A 152 -2.82 -10.84 -7.03
N VAL A 153 -1.67 -10.76 -6.37
CA VAL A 153 -1.54 -9.90 -5.19
C VAL A 153 -1.24 -8.48 -5.65
N GLY A 154 -2.24 -7.62 -5.61
CA GLY A 154 -2.11 -6.21 -5.95
C GLY A 154 -1.59 -5.42 -4.76
N ARG A 155 -0.31 -5.02 -4.77
CA ARG A 155 0.21 -4.12 -3.72
C ARG A 155 -0.40 -2.74 -3.80
N ASN A 156 -0.64 -2.13 -2.64
CA ASN A 156 -1.02 -0.73 -2.51
C ASN A 156 -0.06 0.00 -1.56
N VAL A 157 1.14 0.39 -2.00
CA VAL A 157 1.95 1.28 -1.16
C VAL A 157 1.45 2.71 -1.33
N VAL A 158 0.75 3.21 -0.31
CA VAL A 158 0.52 4.64 -0.12
C VAL A 158 1.83 5.21 0.42
N GLY A 159 2.64 5.72 -0.50
CA GLY A 159 3.85 6.42 -0.09
C GLY A 159 3.48 7.60 0.80
N GLY A 160 4.40 7.90 1.71
CA GLY A 160 4.23 8.93 2.70
C GLY A 160 3.67 10.21 2.12
N VAL A 161 2.49 10.58 2.62
CA VAL A 161 2.20 11.98 2.83
C VAL A 161 3.31 12.47 3.76
N HIS A 162 4.41 12.92 3.18
CA HIS A 162 5.38 13.72 3.92
C HIS A 162 4.54 14.81 4.58
N ARG A 163 4.54 14.86 5.92
CA ARG A 163 3.89 15.93 6.70
C ARG A 163 4.61 17.27 6.51
N ARG A 164 4.97 17.64 5.28
CA ARG A 164 5.44 18.97 4.90
C ARG A 164 4.40 19.73 4.07
N CYS A 165 3.14 19.28 4.13
CA CYS A 165 1.99 19.98 3.57
C CYS A 165 1.02 20.33 4.72
N ALA A 166 1.47 21.23 5.59
CA ALA A 166 0.67 22.16 6.37
C ALA A 166 1.52 23.43 6.54
#